data_AF-A0A2V9YV88-F1
#
_entry.id   AF-A0A2V9YV88-F1
#
_cell.length_a   1.000
_cell.length_b   1.000
_cell.length_c   1.000
_cell.angle_alpha   90.00
_cell.angle_beta   90.00
_cell.angle_gamma   90.00
#
_symmetry.space_group_name_H-M   'P 1'
#
loop_
_entity.id
_entity.type
_entity.pdbx_description
1 polymer ?
#
loop_
_entity_poly.entity_id
_entity_poly.type
_entity_poly.pdbx_seq_one_letter_code
_entity_poly.pdbx_strand_id
1 'polypeptide(L)'
;MDWVEYAWEESGPSLATRAGRETFAQHVEKISSLPFVDVLYIRCDWRNVQSRPRQLDLDPVWQLTLDAAKRKGLRVAFRIQLSNTSFQPEQVALPEFLRDRVPLVKIGKIPGKEPGEYREPRYDHPEFQKAFAELTDLLAARFEGAPLIEWMDLMQYGFWGEGHTSN
;
A
#
# COMPACT_ATOMS: atom_id res chain seq x y z
N MET A 1 -14.31 18.68 5.22
CA MET A 1 -14.08 17.85 4.02
C MET A 1 -12.62 17.99 3.79
N ASP A 2 -11.88 16.90 4.01
CA ASP A 2 -10.43 16.94 3.97
C ASP A 2 -9.99 16.65 2.54
N TRP A 3 -9.01 17.40 2.06
CA TRP A 3 -8.41 17.14 0.74
C TRP A 3 -7.22 16.21 0.90
N VAL A 4 -7.25 15.14 0.12
CA VAL A 4 -6.29 14.04 0.19
C VAL A 4 -5.38 14.08 -1.02
N GLU A 5 -4.06 14.06 -0.78
CA GLU A 5 -3.06 13.94 -1.84
C GLU A 5 -2.14 12.74 -1.65
N TYR A 6 -1.77 12.11 -2.77
CA TYR A 6 -1.05 10.84 -2.76
C TYR A 6 0.46 11.04 -2.66
N ALA A 7 1.03 10.70 -1.51
CA ALA A 7 2.47 10.49 -1.37
C ALA A 7 2.93 9.25 -2.14
N TRP A 8 2.05 8.25 -2.21
CA TRP A 8 2.24 7.01 -2.97
C TRP A 8 0.86 6.47 -3.38
N GLU A 9 0.67 6.19 -4.68
CA GLU A 9 -0.58 5.63 -5.22
C GLU A 9 -0.43 4.15 -5.63
N GLU A 10 -1.49 3.49 -6.08
CA GLU A 10 -1.49 2.04 -6.36
C GLU A 10 -0.32 1.54 -7.23
N SER A 11 0.23 2.36 -8.12
CA SER A 11 1.33 1.98 -9.01
C SER A 11 2.70 2.49 -8.56
N GLY A 12 2.82 3.09 -7.36
CA GLY A 12 4.07 3.64 -6.85
C GLY A 12 4.06 5.14 -6.55
N PRO A 13 5.24 5.77 -6.43
CA PRO A 13 5.39 7.23 -6.33
C PRO A 13 4.98 7.91 -7.65
N SER A 14 5.07 9.24 -7.74
CA SER A 14 4.74 9.98 -8.98
C SER A 14 5.45 9.44 -10.24
N LEU A 15 4.85 9.64 -11.41
CA LEU A 15 5.49 9.31 -12.70
C LEU A 15 6.82 10.05 -12.89
N ALA A 16 6.99 11.23 -12.32
CA ALA A 16 8.25 11.96 -12.36
C ALA A 16 9.31 11.27 -11.48
N THR A 17 8.93 10.79 -10.30
CA THR A 17 9.80 10.00 -9.43
C THR A 17 10.22 8.68 -10.07
N ARG A 18 9.29 7.95 -10.68
CA ARG A 18 9.61 6.69 -11.40
C ARG A 18 10.53 6.90 -12.60
N ALA A 19 10.40 8.04 -13.27
CA ALA A 19 11.26 8.43 -14.38
C ALA A 19 12.60 9.02 -13.92
N GLY A 20 12.89 9.07 -12.61
CA GLY A 20 14.12 9.68 -12.06
C GLY A 20 14.21 11.19 -12.25
N ARG A 21 13.11 11.86 -12.60
CA ARG A 21 13.06 13.32 -12.82
C ARG A 21 12.97 14.10 -11.51
N GLU A 22 12.52 13.46 -10.44
CA GLU A 22 12.54 13.99 -9.08
C GLU A 22 12.77 12.86 -8.08
N THR A 23 13.23 13.19 -6.87
CA THR A 23 13.35 12.23 -5.78
C THR A 23 12.00 12.05 -5.07
N PHE A 24 11.85 10.96 -4.31
CA PHE A 24 10.69 10.76 -3.43
C PHE A 24 10.48 11.93 -2.46
N ALA A 25 11.57 12.42 -1.86
CA ALA A 25 11.51 13.54 -0.93
C ALA A 25 10.99 14.82 -1.61
N GLN A 26 11.41 15.07 -2.86
CA GLN A 26 10.92 16.21 -3.65
C GLN A 26 9.41 16.07 -3.96
N HIS A 27 8.95 14.88 -4.35
CA HIS A 27 7.53 14.63 -4.58
C HIS A 27 6.70 14.89 -3.32
N VAL A 28 7.07 14.27 -2.20
CA VAL A 28 6.36 14.43 -0.91
C VAL A 28 6.35 15.89 -0.46
N GLU A 29 7.47 16.59 -0.60
CA GLU A 29 7.56 18.01 -0.24
C GLU A 29 6.65 18.88 -1.14
N LYS A 30 6.57 18.57 -2.44
CA LYS A 30 5.71 19.28 -3.39
C LYS A 30 4.23 19.11 -3.07
N ILE A 31 3.74 17.88 -2.92
CA ILE A 31 2.32 17.64 -2.64
C ILE A 31 1.90 18.18 -1.28
N SER A 32 2.77 18.08 -0.27
CA SER A 32 2.48 18.60 1.07
C SER A 32 2.55 20.12 1.16
N SER A 33 3.06 20.80 0.12
CA SER A 33 3.07 22.27 0.03
C SER A 33 1.83 22.84 -0.66
N LEU A 34 0.95 21.99 -1.19
CA LEU A 34 -0.27 22.43 -1.84
C LEU A 34 -1.20 23.06 -0.80
N PRO A 35 -1.73 24.28 -1.03
CA PRO A 35 -2.42 25.07 -0.01
C PRO A 35 -3.79 24.52 0.39
N PHE A 36 -4.27 23.51 -0.33
CA PHE A 36 -5.56 22.89 -0.09
C PHE A 36 -5.44 21.51 0.57
N VAL A 37 -4.24 20.96 0.75
CA VAL A 37 -4.07 19.58 1.26
C VAL A 37 -4.18 19.56 2.76
N ASP A 38 -4.97 18.61 3.28
CA ASP A 38 -5.12 18.35 4.71
C ASP A 38 -4.46 17.01 5.10
N VAL A 39 -4.53 16.02 4.20
CA VAL A 39 -4.07 14.64 4.46
C VAL A 39 -3.18 14.12 3.34
N LEU A 40 -2.03 13.58 3.72
CA LEU A 40 -1.15 12.82 2.82
C LEU A 40 -1.51 11.34 2.89
N TYR A 41 -1.71 10.72 1.74
CA TYR A 41 -2.16 9.34 1.65
C TYR A 41 -1.11 8.42 1.03
N ILE A 42 -0.92 7.27 1.66
CA ILE A 42 -0.04 6.19 1.19
C ILE A 42 -0.89 4.97 0.88
N ARG A 43 -0.87 4.52 -0.38
CA ARG A 43 -1.46 3.26 -0.80
C ARG A 43 -0.39 2.37 -1.40
N CYS A 44 -0.01 1.32 -0.67
CA CYS A 44 1.08 0.43 -1.08
C CYS A 44 0.73 -1.04 -0.85
N ASP A 45 1.50 -1.93 -1.47
CA ASP A 45 1.32 -3.36 -1.33
C ASP A 45 1.83 -3.86 0.02
N TRP A 46 1.29 -4.98 0.53
CA TRP A 46 1.77 -5.62 1.75
C TRP A 46 3.30 -5.87 1.75
N ARG A 47 3.87 -6.33 0.64
CA ARG A 47 5.33 -6.47 0.46
C ARG A 47 6.15 -5.19 0.67
N ASN A 48 5.55 -4.00 0.60
CA ASN A 48 6.22 -2.72 0.85
C ASN A 48 6.28 -2.35 2.33
N VAL A 49 5.61 -3.11 3.20
CA VAL A 49 5.55 -2.84 4.64
C VAL A 49 6.04 -3.99 5.51
N GLN A 50 6.19 -5.19 4.94
CA GLN A 50 6.63 -6.37 5.68
C GLN A 50 7.49 -7.28 4.79
N SER A 51 8.81 -7.30 4.99
CA SER A 51 9.73 -8.16 4.23
C SER A 51 9.97 -9.52 4.89
N ARG A 52 9.69 -9.61 6.20
CA ARG A 52 9.90 -10.81 7.03
C ARG A 52 8.82 -10.95 8.10
N PRO A 53 8.59 -12.18 8.62
CA PRO A 53 7.62 -12.40 9.68
C PRO A 53 7.89 -11.54 10.93
N ARG A 54 6.82 -11.10 11.59
CA ARG A 54 6.79 -10.41 12.89
C ARG A 54 7.44 -9.03 12.94
N GLN A 55 7.75 -8.42 11.79
CA GLN A 55 8.40 -7.12 11.75
C GLN A 55 7.93 -6.28 10.57
N LEU A 56 7.54 -5.03 10.84
CA LEU A 56 7.36 -4.04 9.78
C LEU A 56 8.73 -3.60 9.25
N ASP A 57 8.84 -3.58 7.94
CA ASP A 57 9.94 -2.96 7.20
C ASP A 57 9.29 -1.97 6.22
N LEU A 58 8.91 -0.79 6.75
CA LEU A 58 8.18 0.22 5.99
C LEU A 58 9.07 0.85 4.91
N ASP A 59 8.54 0.95 3.70
CA ASP A 59 9.18 1.69 2.61
C ASP A 59 9.56 3.13 3.05
N PRO A 60 10.69 3.69 2.58
CA PRO A 60 11.12 5.05 2.91
C PRO A 60 10.06 6.14 2.76
N VAL A 61 9.05 5.97 1.89
CA VAL A 61 7.95 6.93 1.75
C VAL A 61 7.22 7.21 3.06
N TRP A 62 7.13 6.22 3.96
CA TRP A 62 6.43 6.37 5.23
C TRP A 62 7.08 7.42 6.12
N GLN A 63 8.40 7.34 6.29
CA GLN A 63 9.14 8.30 7.10
C GLN A 63 9.09 9.69 6.47
N LEU A 64 9.30 9.79 5.15
CA LEU A 64 9.25 11.06 4.42
C LEU A 64 7.88 11.75 4.57
N THR A 65 6.81 10.97 4.48
CA THR A 65 5.42 11.47 4.57
C THR A 65 5.08 11.89 6.00
N LEU A 66 5.41 11.08 7.01
CA LEU A 66 5.19 11.42 8.41
C LEU A 66 5.96 12.68 8.83
N ASP A 67 7.21 12.81 8.37
CA ASP A 67 8.01 14.00 8.67
C ASP A 67 7.46 15.25 7.98
N ALA A 68 7.03 15.15 6.72
CA ALA A 68 6.39 16.26 6.02
C ALA A 68 5.08 16.68 6.68
N ALA A 69 4.24 15.71 7.03
CA ALA A 69 2.98 15.95 7.72
C ALA A 69 3.19 16.66 9.06
N LYS A 70 4.13 16.17 9.87
CA LYS A 70 4.51 16.79 11.13
C LYS A 70 5.00 18.23 10.97
N ARG A 71 5.88 18.51 9.99
CA ARG A 71 6.41 19.86 9.76
C ARG A 71 5.33 20.86 9.35
N LYS A 72 4.31 20.39 8.62
CA LYS A 72 3.30 21.25 7.98
C LYS A 72 1.94 21.24 8.66
N GLY A 73 1.81 20.50 9.76
CA GLY A 73 0.53 20.38 10.48
C GLY A 73 -0.52 19.59 9.69
N LEU A 74 -0.09 18.72 8.78
CA LEU A 74 -0.97 17.81 8.04
C LEU A 74 -1.11 16.47 8.79
N ARG A 75 -2.02 15.64 8.31
CA ARG A 75 -2.20 14.28 8.80
C ARG A 75 -1.85 13.25 7.73
N VAL A 76 -1.72 11.99 8.13
CA VAL A 76 -1.40 10.88 7.24
C VAL A 76 -2.48 9.83 7.32
N ALA A 77 -2.91 9.34 6.17
CA ALA A 77 -3.78 8.18 6.08
C ALA A 77 -3.18 7.13 5.14
N PHE A 78 -3.61 5.88 5.26
CA PHE A 78 -3.03 4.83 4.44
C PHE A 78 -3.93 3.63 4.18
N ARG A 79 -3.56 2.87 3.15
CA ARG A 79 -4.10 1.55 2.82
C ARG A 79 -2.97 0.59 2.47
N ILE A 80 -3.06 -0.62 3.02
CA ILE A 80 -2.23 -1.74 2.59
C ILE A 80 -3.04 -2.62 1.64
N GLN A 81 -2.52 -2.84 0.44
CA GLN A 81 -3.16 -3.61 -0.61
C GLN A 81 -2.72 -5.08 -0.52
N LEU A 82 -3.68 -6.01 -0.53
CA LEU A 82 -3.41 -7.46 -0.56
C LEU A 82 -3.33 -8.00 -1.98
N SER A 83 -3.81 -7.22 -2.96
CA SER A 83 -3.83 -7.53 -4.39
C SER A 83 -3.75 -6.23 -5.19
N ASN A 84 -3.03 -6.24 -6.30
CA ASN A 84 -2.76 -5.05 -7.12
C ASN A 84 -2.56 -5.45 -8.58
N THR A 85 -3.17 -4.72 -9.51
CA THR A 85 -3.03 -5.00 -10.96
C THR A 85 -1.82 -4.31 -11.59
N SER A 86 -1.27 -3.27 -10.98
CA SER A 86 -0.26 -2.39 -11.60
C SER A 86 1.10 -3.04 -11.76
N PHE A 87 1.38 -4.09 -10.99
CA PHE A 87 2.66 -4.80 -11.00
C PHE A 87 2.53 -6.27 -11.42
N GLN A 88 1.31 -6.72 -11.70
CA GLN A 88 1.07 -8.10 -12.15
C GLN A 88 1.22 -8.20 -13.66
N PRO A 89 1.71 -9.36 -14.16
CA PRO A 89 1.96 -10.62 -13.43
C PRO A 89 3.33 -10.72 -12.74
N GLU A 90 4.27 -9.80 -12.97
CA GLU A 90 5.66 -9.89 -12.52
C GLU A 90 5.77 -9.94 -10.99
N GLN A 91 4.85 -9.25 -10.33
CA GLN A 91 4.95 -8.91 -8.93
C GLN A 91 3.55 -8.90 -8.30
N VAL A 92 3.34 -9.77 -7.30
CA VAL A 92 2.12 -9.78 -6.48
C VAL A 92 2.34 -9.00 -5.20
N ALA A 93 1.26 -8.43 -4.65
CA ALA A 93 1.31 -7.62 -3.43
C ALA A 93 1.75 -8.42 -2.18
N LEU A 94 1.58 -9.75 -2.21
CA LEU A 94 1.98 -10.65 -1.13
C LEU A 94 3.51 -10.64 -0.90
N PRO A 95 3.99 -10.50 0.35
CA PRO A 95 5.40 -10.60 0.72
C PRO A 95 6.05 -11.91 0.26
N GLU A 96 7.33 -11.85 -0.08
CA GLU A 96 8.07 -13.01 -0.61
C GLU A 96 8.08 -14.20 0.35
N PHE A 97 8.23 -13.96 1.65
CA PHE A 97 8.26 -15.02 2.68
C PHE A 97 6.95 -15.81 2.81
N LEU A 98 5.85 -15.34 2.20
CA LEU A 98 4.56 -16.02 2.18
C LEU A 98 4.25 -16.71 0.85
N ARG A 99 4.99 -16.43 -0.23
CA ARG A 99 4.65 -16.92 -1.58
C ARG A 99 4.69 -18.44 -1.70
N ASP A 100 5.59 -19.09 -0.97
CA ASP A 100 5.69 -20.56 -0.95
C ASP A 100 4.72 -21.22 0.04
N ARG A 101 4.01 -20.43 0.86
CA ARG A 101 3.12 -20.93 1.93
C ARG A 101 1.64 -20.63 1.68
N VAL A 102 1.36 -19.61 0.88
CA VAL A 102 0.00 -19.20 0.52
C VAL A 102 -0.19 -19.43 -0.97
N PRO A 103 -1.08 -20.34 -1.38
CA PRO A 103 -1.40 -20.56 -2.78
C PRO A 103 -1.89 -19.27 -3.44
N LEU A 104 -1.42 -19.02 -4.67
CA LEU A 104 -1.97 -17.98 -5.53
C LEU A 104 -3.01 -18.59 -6.47
N VAL A 105 -4.22 -18.03 -6.47
CA VAL A 105 -5.33 -18.45 -7.32
C VAL A 105 -5.37 -17.56 -8.55
N LYS A 106 -5.47 -18.18 -9.72
CA LYS A 106 -5.69 -17.48 -10.98
C LYS A 106 -7.12 -16.96 -11.04
N ILE A 107 -7.27 -15.69 -11.36
CA ILE A 107 -8.55 -14.97 -11.43
C ILE A 107 -8.84 -14.45 -12.85
N GLY A 108 -8.17 -15.04 -13.85
CA GLY A 108 -8.39 -14.73 -15.26
C GLY A 108 -7.67 -13.48 -15.75
N LYS A 109 -8.19 -12.90 -16.83
CA LYS A 109 -7.62 -11.75 -17.55
C LYS A 109 -8.57 -10.56 -17.47
N ILE A 110 -8.02 -9.36 -17.42
CA ILE A 110 -8.80 -8.12 -17.55
C ILE A 110 -8.84 -7.74 -19.03
N PRO A 111 -10.02 -7.62 -19.67
CA PRO A 111 -10.13 -7.17 -21.05
C PRO A 111 -9.48 -5.80 -21.25
N GLY A 112 -8.63 -5.67 -22.28
CA GLY A 112 -7.98 -4.40 -22.62
C GLY A 112 -6.73 -4.04 -21.79
N LYS A 113 -6.24 -4.92 -20.91
CA LYS A 113 -4.91 -4.79 -20.26
C LYS A 113 -3.87 -5.74 -20.88
N GLU A 114 -2.60 -5.37 -20.72
CA GLU A 114 -1.40 -6.14 -21.12
C GLU A 114 -1.50 -7.63 -20.73
N PRO A 115 -0.82 -8.54 -21.46
CA PRO A 115 -1.06 -9.97 -21.32
C PRO A 115 -0.54 -10.51 -19.99
N GLY A 116 -1.45 -10.88 -19.10
CA GLY A 116 -1.14 -11.60 -17.87
C GLY A 116 -2.40 -12.25 -17.29
N GLU A 117 -2.27 -13.45 -16.72
CA GLU A 117 -3.31 -14.04 -15.90
C GLU A 117 -3.15 -13.51 -14.48
N TYR A 118 -4.10 -12.68 -14.05
CA TYR A 118 -4.09 -12.09 -12.73
C TYR A 118 -4.26 -13.17 -11.67
N ARG A 119 -3.63 -12.93 -10.53
CA ARG A 119 -3.60 -13.85 -9.40
C ARG A 119 -3.89 -13.11 -8.11
N GLU A 120 -4.54 -13.82 -7.20
CA GLU A 120 -4.78 -13.36 -5.84
C GLU A 120 -4.28 -14.39 -4.83
N PRO A 121 -3.87 -13.98 -3.62
CA PRO A 121 -3.65 -14.93 -2.55
C PRO A 121 -4.95 -15.67 -2.22
N ARG A 122 -4.85 -16.95 -1.88
CA ARG A 122 -5.97 -17.70 -1.35
C ARG A 122 -6.31 -17.20 0.06
N TYR A 123 -7.22 -16.22 0.15
CA TYR A 123 -7.52 -15.49 1.37
C TYR A 123 -8.04 -16.33 2.54
N ASP A 124 -8.70 -17.47 2.27
CA ASP A 124 -9.18 -18.41 3.30
C ASP A 124 -8.11 -19.43 3.74
N HIS A 125 -6.90 -19.36 3.18
CA HIS A 125 -5.81 -20.25 3.57
C HIS A 125 -5.32 -19.91 5.00
N PRO A 126 -5.11 -20.89 5.90
CA PRO A 126 -4.73 -20.62 7.29
C PRO A 126 -3.44 -19.81 7.43
N GLU A 127 -2.42 -20.07 6.61
CA GLU A 127 -1.17 -19.30 6.63
C GLU A 127 -1.39 -17.83 6.21
N PHE A 128 -2.34 -17.57 5.29
CA PHE A 128 -2.68 -16.21 4.91
C PHE A 128 -3.37 -15.49 6.06
N GLN A 129 -4.41 -16.09 6.65
CA GLN A 129 -5.16 -15.48 7.76
C GLN A 129 -4.26 -15.19 8.97
N LYS A 130 -3.37 -16.14 9.30
CA LYS A 130 -2.38 -15.97 10.38
C LYS A 130 -1.43 -14.81 10.10
N ALA A 131 -0.86 -14.74 8.89
CA ALA A 131 0.06 -13.67 8.53
C ALA A 131 -0.65 -12.31 8.42
N PHE A 132 -1.90 -12.29 7.97
CA PHE A 132 -2.69 -11.08 7.85
C PHE A 132 -3.08 -10.51 9.22
N ALA A 133 -3.43 -11.38 10.17
CA ALA A 133 -3.63 -10.99 11.57
C ALA A 133 -2.33 -10.40 12.15
N GLU A 134 -1.19 -11.04 11.92
CA GLU A 134 0.12 -10.53 12.36
C GLU A 134 0.43 -9.14 11.77
N LEU A 135 0.22 -8.93 10.46
CA LEU A 135 0.37 -7.61 9.84
C LEU A 135 -0.52 -6.57 10.55
N THR A 136 -1.78 -6.92 10.78
CA THR A 136 -2.75 -6.02 11.42
C THR A 136 -2.30 -5.65 12.83
N ASP A 137 -1.86 -6.63 13.63
CA ASP A 137 -1.34 -6.40 14.98
C ASP A 137 -0.09 -5.52 14.97
N LEU A 138 0.81 -5.72 14.01
CA LEU A 138 2.02 -4.90 13.85
C LEU A 138 1.68 -3.44 13.48
N LEU A 139 0.72 -3.23 12.58
CA LEU A 139 0.25 -1.90 12.20
C LEU A 139 -0.44 -1.20 13.37
N ALA A 140 -1.29 -1.90 14.11
CA ALA A 140 -1.93 -1.38 15.32
C ALA A 140 -0.87 -0.98 16.37
N ALA A 141 0.06 -1.89 16.70
CA ALA A 141 1.13 -1.60 17.65
C ALA A 141 2.00 -0.38 17.24
N ARG A 142 2.13 -0.12 15.93
CA ARG A 142 2.93 0.98 15.40
C ARG A 142 2.18 2.32 15.35
N PHE A 143 0.87 2.30 15.10
CA PHE A 143 0.11 3.49 14.68
C PHE A 143 -1.12 3.79 15.54
N GLU A 144 -1.59 2.86 16.37
CA GLU A 144 -2.69 3.11 17.28
C GLU A 144 -2.38 4.28 18.22
N GLY A 145 -3.30 5.25 18.28
CA GLY A 145 -3.13 6.48 19.07
C GLY A 145 -2.09 7.46 18.53
N ALA A 146 -1.44 7.20 17.39
CA ALA A 146 -0.47 8.13 16.81
C ALA A 146 -1.17 9.40 16.32
N PRO A 147 -0.81 10.61 16.81
CA PRO A 147 -1.56 11.83 16.52
C PRO A 147 -1.50 12.27 15.05
N LEU A 148 -0.48 11.81 14.32
CA LEU A 148 -0.32 12.10 12.89
C LEU A 148 -1.19 11.20 12.00
N ILE A 149 -1.64 10.06 12.50
CA ILE A 149 -2.49 9.15 11.73
C ILE A 149 -3.93 9.65 11.82
N GLU A 150 -4.54 9.86 10.66
CA GLU A 150 -5.94 10.27 10.55
C GLU A 150 -6.85 9.05 10.42
N TRP A 151 -6.61 8.21 9.42
CA TRP A 151 -7.33 6.95 9.24
C TRP A 151 -6.47 5.88 8.55
N MET A 152 -6.90 4.64 8.72
CA MET A 152 -6.42 3.49 7.96
C MET A 152 -7.63 2.86 7.27
N ASP A 153 -7.48 2.54 5.99
CA ASP A 153 -8.54 1.83 5.27
C ASP A 153 -8.59 0.36 5.68
N LEU A 154 -9.80 -0.09 6.03
CA LEU A 154 -10.08 -1.48 6.44
C LEU A 154 -10.35 -2.40 5.27
N MET A 155 -10.83 -1.88 4.13
CA MET A 155 -11.06 -2.70 2.94
C MET A 155 -9.73 -2.95 2.23
N GLN A 156 -9.29 -4.20 2.27
CA GLN A 156 -8.01 -4.64 1.73
C GLN A 156 -8.14 -5.86 0.80
N TYR A 157 -9.37 -6.35 0.61
CA TYR A 157 -9.72 -7.51 -0.21
C TYR A 157 -9.94 -7.13 -1.68
N GLY A 158 -9.54 -8.01 -2.61
CA GLY A 158 -9.63 -7.78 -4.05
C GLY A 158 -8.64 -6.73 -4.56
N PHE A 159 -8.65 -6.45 -5.87
CA PHE A 159 -7.72 -5.48 -6.43
C PHE A 159 -7.80 -4.12 -5.73
N TRP A 160 -6.62 -3.63 -5.33
CA TRP A 160 -6.42 -2.36 -4.64
C TRP A 160 -7.17 -2.22 -3.30
N GLY A 161 -7.69 -3.33 -2.77
CA GLY A 161 -8.53 -3.34 -1.58
C GLY A 161 -9.96 -2.85 -1.82
N GLU A 162 -10.46 -2.92 -3.04
CA GLU A 162 -11.77 -2.37 -3.44
C GLU A 162 -12.85 -3.45 -3.64
N GLY A 163 -12.54 -4.72 -3.34
CA GLY A 163 -13.46 -5.84 -3.50
C GLY A 163 -13.61 -6.29 -4.96
N HIS A 164 -12.75 -5.79 -5.85
CA HIS A 164 -12.64 -6.29 -7.21
C HIS A 164 -12.00 -7.67 -7.22
N THR A 165 -12.82 -8.70 -7.07
CA THR A 165 -12.44 -10.09 -7.31
C THR A 165 -13.03 -10.58 -8.62
N SER A 166 -12.37 -11.50 -9.30
CA SER A 166 -13.01 -12.14 -10.45
C SER A 166 -14.15 -13.05 -9.99
N ASN A 167 -15.07 -13.30 -10.91
CA ASN A 167 -15.95 -14.47 -10.87
C ASN A 167 -15.25 -15.67 -11.50
#